data_AF-A0A1C5SE80-F1
#
_entry.id   AF-A0A1C5SE80-F1
#
_cell.length_a   1.000
_cell.length_b   1.000
_cell.length_c   1.000
_cell.angle_alpha   90.00
_cell.angle_beta   90.00
_cell.angle_gamma   90.00
#
_symmetry.space_group_name_H-M   'P 1'
#
loop_
_entity.id
_entity.type
_entity.pdbx_description
1 polymer ?
#
loop_
_entity_poly.entity_id
_entity_poly.type
_entity_poly.pdbx_seq_one_letter_code
_entity_poly.pdbx_strand_id
1 'polypeptide(L)'
;MKKEFLAFGVTAADYGDCTMQIFDRDRLICECIFYENKIDRETYNKAIQSYVADTKKNVPKLLEYAEKRKVLKKVKDRIGVWL
;
A
#
# COMPACT_ATOMS: atom_id res chain seq x y z
N MET A 1 -12.14 1.77 -9.39
CA MET A 1 -10.70 1.88 -9.67
C MET A 1 -10.51 1.65 -11.17
N LYS A 2 -9.63 2.40 -11.86
CA LYS A 2 -9.34 2.15 -13.29
C LYS A 2 -8.48 0.89 -13.45
N LYS A 3 -8.67 0.14 -14.54
CA LYS A 3 -7.95 -1.13 -14.79
C LYS A 3 -6.43 -0.97 -14.79
N GLU A 4 -5.92 0.15 -15.28
CA GLU A 4 -4.49 0.47 -15.29
C GLU A 4 -3.84 0.46 -13.88
N PHE A 5 -4.61 0.75 -12.82
CA PHE A 5 -4.09 0.75 -11.44
C PHE A 5 -4.03 -0.64 -10.79
N LEU A 6 -4.56 -1.66 -11.47
CA LEU A 6 -4.52 -3.06 -11.03
C LEU A 6 -3.28 -3.79 -11.55
N ALA A 7 -2.53 -3.22 -12.50
CA ALA A 7 -1.51 -3.93 -13.25
C ALA A 7 -0.09 -3.86 -12.63
N PHE A 8 0.11 -3.13 -11.54
CA PHE A 8 1.44 -2.94 -10.93
C PHE A 8 1.42 -3.16 -9.42
N GLY A 9 2.58 -3.52 -8.88
CA GLY A 9 2.73 -3.90 -7.48
C GLY A 9 1.87 -5.10 -7.13
N VAL A 10 1.75 -6.05 -8.06
CA VAL A 10 0.98 -7.28 -7.92
C VAL A 10 1.94 -8.44 -7.66
N THR A 11 1.57 -9.32 -6.74
CA THR A 11 2.22 -10.59 -6.45
C THR A 11 1.17 -11.69 -6.33
N ALA A 12 1.60 -12.94 -6.23
CA ALA A 12 0.73 -14.06 -5.91
C ALA A 12 0.80 -14.40 -4.41
N ALA A 13 -0.31 -14.87 -3.86
CA ALA A 13 -0.36 -15.49 -2.53
C ALA A 13 -1.38 -16.63 -2.54
N ASP A 14 -1.07 -17.71 -1.81
CA ASP A 14 -1.97 -18.83 -1.65
C ASP A 14 -2.99 -18.54 -0.55
N TYR A 15 -4.24 -18.88 -0.81
CA TYR A 15 -5.35 -18.73 0.12
C TYR A 15 -6.29 -19.93 -0.01
N GLY A 16 -6.26 -20.81 0.99
CA GLY A 16 -6.97 -22.09 0.92
C GLY A 16 -6.38 -22.99 -0.17
N ASP A 17 -7.22 -23.41 -1.10
CA ASP A 17 -6.90 -24.25 -2.25
C ASP A 17 -6.66 -23.44 -3.55
N CYS A 18 -6.60 -22.12 -3.47
CA CYS A 18 -6.41 -21.25 -4.63
C CYS A 18 -5.22 -20.28 -4.48
N THR A 19 -4.60 -19.93 -5.61
CA THR A 19 -3.59 -18.87 -5.69
C THR A 19 -4.23 -17.60 -6.21
N MET A 20 -4.13 -16.52 -5.44
CA MET A 20 -4.72 -15.21 -5.76
C MET A 20 -3.66 -14.19 -6.14
N GLN A 21 -4.00 -13.32 -7.09
CA GLN A 21 -3.24 -12.09 -7.31
C GLN A 21 -3.61 -11.05 -6.26
N ILE A 22 -2.60 -10.55 -5.56
CA ILE A 22 -2.75 -9.56 -4.49
C ILE A 22 -1.79 -8.40 -4.75
N PHE A 23 -2.01 -7.27 -4.08
CA PHE A 23 -1.02 -6.21 -4.05
C PHE A 23 0.13 -6.57 -3.09
N ASP A 24 1.35 -6.23 -3.48
CA ASP A 24 2.50 -6.28 -2.60
C ASP A 24 2.37 -5.25 -1.46
N ARG A 25 3.22 -5.36 -0.44
CA ARG A 25 3.16 -4.53 0.78
C ARG A 25 3.25 -3.02 0.50
N ASP A 26 4.12 -2.62 -0.41
CA ASP A 26 4.38 -1.21 -0.76
C ASP A 26 3.23 -0.66 -1.57
N ARG A 27 2.62 -1.49 -2.41
CA ARG A 27 1.44 -1.16 -3.19
C ARG A 27 0.18 -1.08 -2.33
N LEU A 28 0.01 -1.99 -1.38
CA LEU A 28 -1.14 -2.07 -0.49
C LEU A 28 -1.25 -0.83 0.39
N ILE A 29 -0.14 -0.37 0.97
CA ILE A 29 -0.19 0.82 1.83
C ILE A 29 -0.58 2.09 1.07
N CYS A 30 -0.21 2.20 -0.22
CA CYS A 30 -0.71 3.28 -1.08
C CYS A 30 -2.24 3.25 -1.22
N GLU A 31 -2.86 2.06 -1.29
CA GLU A 31 -4.33 1.96 -1.32
C GLU A 31 -4.95 2.32 0.03
N CYS A 32 -4.35 1.91 1.15
CA CYS A 32 -4.81 2.32 2.48
C CYS A 32 -4.83 3.84 2.59
N ILE A 33 -3.77 4.53 2.15
CA ILE A 33 -3.69 6.00 2.15
C ILE A 33 -4.68 6.62 1.16
N PHE A 34 -4.83 6.05 -0.03
CA PHE A 34 -5.80 6.56 -1.02
C PHE A 34 -7.23 6.53 -0.46
N TYR A 35 -7.58 5.45 0.23
CA TYR A 35 -8.90 5.21 0.81
C TYR A 35 -8.97 5.54 2.31
N GLU A 36 -8.09 6.40 2.84
CA GLU A 36 -8.01 6.70 4.30
C GLU A 36 -9.38 7.06 4.92
N ASN A 37 -10.24 7.76 4.18
CA ASN A 37 -11.57 8.17 4.64
C ASN A 37 -12.64 7.06 4.60
N LYS A 38 -12.31 5.88 4.06
CA LYS A 38 -13.19 4.72 3.95
C LYS A 38 -12.78 3.56 4.85
N ILE A 39 -11.68 3.71 5.58
CA ILE A 39 -11.14 2.73 6.50
C ILE A 39 -11.38 3.28 7.90
N ASP A 40 -11.83 2.45 8.83
CA ASP A 40 -11.96 2.90 10.21
C ASP A 40 -10.58 3.27 10.77
N ARG A 41 -10.60 4.17 11.76
CA ARG A 41 -9.37 4.79 12.27
C ARG A 41 -8.40 3.78 12.87
N GLU A 42 -8.91 2.74 13.53
CA GLU A 42 -8.07 1.73 14.18
C GLU A 42 -7.35 0.88 13.13
N THR A 43 -8.09 0.34 12.17
CA THR A 43 -7.54 -0.43 11.05
C THR A 43 -6.54 0.38 10.24
N TYR A 44 -6.85 1.65 9.94
CA TYR A 44 -5.94 2.52 9.20
C TYR A 44 -4.62 2.76 9.95
N ASN A 45 -4.69 3.10 11.23
CA ASN A 45 -3.50 3.33 12.05
C ASN A 45 -2.65 2.07 12.17
N LYS A 46 -3.28 0.91 12.36
CA LYS A 46 -2.59 -0.38 12.41
C LYS A 46 -1.89 -0.68 11.10
N ALA A 47 -2.51 -0.39 9.95
CA ALA A 47 -1.89 -0.58 8.65
C ALA A 47 -0.64 0.30 8.47
N ILE A 48 -0.71 1.59 8.84
CA ILE A 48 0.42 2.52 8.78
C ILE A 48 1.56 2.04 9.68
N GLN A 49 1.28 1.75 10.95
CA GLN A 49 2.28 1.29 11.91
C GLN A 49 2.92 -0.03 11.48
N SER A 50 2.11 -0.98 11.00
CA SER A 50 2.60 -2.28 10.53
C SER A 50 3.50 -2.12 9.31
N TYR A 51 3.15 -1.23 8.37
CA TYR A 51 3.99 -0.95 7.21
C TYR A 51 5.30 -0.26 7.61
N VAL A 52 5.26 0.73 8.50
CA VAL A 52 6.47 1.40 9.02
C VAL A 52 7.40 0.40 9.71
N ALA A 53 6.87 -0.51 10.51
CA ALA A 53 7.64 -1.53 11.20
C ALA A 53 8.14 -2.67 10.29
N ASP A 54 7.57 -2.82 9.08
CA ASP A 54 7.94 -3.88 8.17
C ASP A 54 9.39 -3.70 7.68
N THR A 55 10.25 -4.68 8.01
CA THR A 55 11.67 -4.68 7.63
C THR A 55 11.89 -5.03 6.17
N LYS A 56 10.89 -5.61 5.50
CA LYS A 56 10.94 -5.97 4.08
C LYS A 56 10.30 -4.92 3.17
N LYS A 57 9.83 -3.79 3.72
CA LYS A 57 9.33 -2.66 2.91
C LYS A 57 10.41 -2.16 1.96
N ASN A 58 10.01 -1.70 0.77
CA ASN A 58 10.90 -1.13 -0.21
C ASN A 58 10.48 0.31 -0.52
N VAL A 59 11.19 1.27 0.09
CA VAL A 59 10.85 2.70 -0.01
C VAL A 59 10.89 3.22 -1.46
N PRO A 60 11.90 2.88 -2.28
CA PRO A 60 11.86 3.22 -3.71
C PRO A 60 10.59 2.76 -4.43
N LYS A 61 10.17 1.49 -4.24
CA LYS A 61 8.92 0.97 -4.83
C LYS A 61 7.69 1.68 -4.30
N LEU A 62 7.63 1.96 -3.00
CA LEU A 62 6.54 2.73 -2.41
C LEU A 62 6.36 4.08 -3.11
N LEU A 63 7.45 4.82 -3.30
CA LEU A 63 7.39 6.13 -3.94
C LEU A 63 6.98 6.03 -5.42
N GLU A 64 7.52 5.04 -6.15
CA GLU A 64 7.12 4.76 -7.53
C GLU A 64 5.61 4.47 -7.65
N TYR A 65 5.09 3.60 -6.77
CA TYR A 65 3.68 3.24 -6.75
C TYR A 65 2.81 4.43 -6.33
N ALA A 66 3.28 5.23 -5.37
CA ALA A 66 2.57 6.42 -4.90
C ALA A 66 2.44 7.48 -6.00
N GLU A 67 3.45 7.63 -6.85
CA GLU A 67 3.40 8.48 -8.05
C GLU A 67 2.38 7.94 -9.06
N LYS A 68 2.50 6.67 -9.44
CA LYS A 68 1.57 6.00 -10.37
C LYS A 68 0.12 6.09 -9.89
N ARG A 69 -0.09 5.99 -8.57
CA ARG A 69 -1.42 6.05 -7.95
C ARG A 69 -1.88 7.46 -7.60
N LYS A 70 -1.05 8.48 -7.84
CA LYS A 70 -1.31 9.91 -7.55
C LYS A 70 -1.58 10.20 -6.07
N VAL A 71 -0.87 9.51 -5.18
CA VAL A 71 -0.92 9.69 -3.72
C VAL A 71 0.42 10.07 -3.10
N LEU A 72 1.44 10.38 -3.91
CA LEU A 72 2.79 10.72 -3.42
C LEU A 72 2.78 11.74 -2.29
N LYS A 73 2.04 12.84 -2.44
CA LYS A 73 1.93 13.87 -1.39
C LYS A 73 1.40 13.29 -0.08
N LYS A 74 0.30 12.53 -0.14
CA LYS A 74 -0.28 11.89 1.05
C LYS A 74 0.67 10.88 1.69
N VAL A 75 1.38 10.08 0.89
CA VAL A 75 2.38 9.13 1.40
C VAL A 75 3.47 9.85 2.18
N LYS A 76 4.01 10.95 1.63
CA LYS A 76 5.00 11.79 2.33
C LYS A 76 4.43 12.39 3.61
N ASP A 77 3.21 12.92 3.57
CA ASP A 77 2.57 13.55 4.73
C ASP A 77 2.23 12.56 5.85
N ARG A 78 1.90 11.29 5.52
CA ARG A 78 1.45 10.29 6.50
C ARG A 78 2.56 9.40 7.04
N ILE A 79 3.50 9.02 6.19
CA ILE A 79 4.53 8.03 6.53
C ILE A 79 5.94 8.63 6.43
N GLY A 80 6.12 9.72 5.66
CA GLY A 80 7.46 10.27 5.38
C GLY A 80 8.28 10.70 6.59
N VAL A 81 7.66 10.93 7.75
CA VAL A 81 8.37 11.21 9.02
C VAL A 81 9.09 9.96 9.58
N TRP A 82 8.65 8.77 9.17
CA TRP A 82 9.07 7.48 9.71
C TRP A 82 9.90 6.63 8.73
N LEU A 83 10.11 7.15 7.52
CA LEU A 83 10.93 6.52 6.46
C LEU A 83 12.35 7.09 6.50
#